data_AF-A0A2W5MXQ8-F1
#
_entry.id   AF-A0A2W5MXQ8-F1
#
_cell.length_a   1.000
_cell.length_b   1.000
_cell.length_c   1.000
_cell.angle_alpha   90.00
_cell.angle_beta   90.00
_cell.angle_gamma   90.00
#
_symmetry.space_group_name_H-M   'P 1'
#
loop_
_entity.id
_entity.type
_entity.pdbx_description
1 polymer ?
#
loop_
_entity_poly.entity_id
_entity_poly.type
_entity_poly.pdbx_seq_one_letter_code
_entity_poly.pdbx_strand_id
1 'polypeptide(L)'
;MSNDLQTQLAASESLTAKFPGATITEAVQPVSSEDFRLQKEKHLSRNAEGGAIGILETPDNRIVLTKRSGMHAGWSLPGGTVETGEDFQEAYEREIFEEIGVKAQNTRLMLLEKKEFISPENEKLHFLLAVFVSSISETTLPPKTPDAIAEGLDVEFFKPTDLPEKMILGDKAKVDFYVQKFCLG
;
A
#
# COMPACT_ATOMS: atom_id res chain seq x y z
N MET A 1 25.80 -9.84 -0.26
CA MET A 1 24.47 -9.20 -0.39
C MET A 1 24.15 -8.57 0.94
N SER A 2 23.57 -7.37 0.98
CA SER A 2 23.07 -6.79 2.24
C SER A 2 21.97 -7.68 2.81
N ASN A 3 21.79 -7.66 4.14
CA ASN A 3 20.73 -8.41 4.82
C ASN A 3 19.34 -8.05 4.25
N ASP A 4 19.16 -6.76 3.94
CA ASP A 4 17.97 -6.20 3.31
C ASP A 4 17.59 -6.91 1.99
N LEU A 5 18.52 -7.05 1.05
CA LEU A 5 18.22 -7.65 -0.26
C LEU A 5 17.81 -9.13 -0.15
N GLN A 6 18.36 -9.88 0.82
CA GLN A 6 17.96 -11.27 1.05
C GLN A 6 16.56 -11.36 1.64
N THR A 7 16.22 -10.49 2.60
CA THR A 7 14.86 -10.39 3.15
C THR A 7 13.84 -10.02 2.09
N GLN A 8 14.12 -9.02 1.25
CA GLN A 8 13.24 -8.62 0.14
C GLN A 8 13.01 -9.77 -0.84
N LEU A 9 14.07 -10.52 -1.20
CA LEU A 9 13.93 -11.65 -2.11
C LEU A 9 13.03 -12.75 -1.52
N ALA A 10 13.26 -13.11 -0.26
CA ALA A 10 12.45 -14.11 0.44
C ALA A 10 10.98 -13.67 0.56
N ALA A 11 10.71 -12.41 0.89
CA ALA A 11 9.36 -11.85 0.94
C ALA A 11 8.67 -11.89 -0.43
N SER A 12 9.37 -11.51 -1.49
CA SER A 12 8.85 -11.59 -2.86
C SER A 12 8.55 -13.04 -3.28
N GLU A 13 9.43 -13.99 -2.98
CA GLU A 13 9.22 -15.41 -3.28
C GLU A 13 8.01 -15.97 -2.52
N SER A 14 7.90 -15.66 -1.23
CA SER A 14 6.77 -16.04 -0.39
C SER A 14 5.44 -15.51 -0.94
N LEU A 15 5.39 -14.22 -1.26
CA LEU A 15 4.18 -13.58 -1.80
C LEU A 15 3.76 -14.16 -3.14
N THR A 16 4.71 -14.39 -4.04
CA THR A 16 4.43 -14.95 -5.37
C THR A 16 4.01 -16.41 -5.31
N ALA A 17 4.55 -17.19 -4.35
CA ALA A 17 4.09 -18.54 -4.08
C ALA A 17 2.66 -18.57 -3.49
N LYS A 18 2.35 -17.65 -2.56
CA LYS A 18 1.02 -17.50 -1.94
C LYS A 18 -0.02 -17.00 -2.95
N PHE A 19 0.38 -16.15 -3.90
CA PHE A 19 -0.50 -15.52 -4.89
C PHE A 19 0.04 -15.67 -6.33
N PRO A 20 -0.10 -16.85 -6.95
CA PRO A 20 0.51 -17.14 -8.26
C PRO A 20 -0.07 -16.33 -9.45
N GLY A 21 -1.14 -15.56 -9.25
CA GLY A 21 -1.75 -14.69 -10.25
C GLY A 21 -1.42 -13.19 -10.11
N ALA A 22 -0.58 -12.83 -9.13
CA ALA A 22 -0.19 -11.45 -8.90
C ALA A 22 0.65 -10.91 -10.07
N THR A 23 0.41 -9.66 -10.47
CA THR A 23 1.28 -8.96 -11.41
C THR A 23 2.53 -8.51 -10.67
N ILE A 24 3.71 -8.71 -11.25
CA ILE A 24 4.98 -8.25 -10.67
C ILE A 24 5.54 -7.17 -11.58
N THR A 25 5.99 -6.06 -10.98
CA THR A 25 6.67 -4.98 -11.69
C THR A 25 7.96 -4.64 -11.00
N GLU A 26 8.94 -4.17 -11.77
CA GLU A 26 10.23 -3.72 -11.24
C GLU A 26 10.49 -2.32 -11.78
N ALA A 27 10.89 -1.41 -10.89
CA ALA A 27 11.16 -0.02 -11.23
C ALA A 27 12.42 0.47 -10.55
N VAL A 28 13.30 1.11 -11.32
CA VAL A 28 14.46 1.83 -10.80
C VAL A 28 14.13 3.31 -10.80
N GLN A 29 14.20 3.94 -9.64
CA GLN A 29 13.86 5.34 -9.45
C GLN A 29 15.08 6.13 -8.94
N PRO A 30 15.74 6.92 -9.81
CA PRO A 30 16.69 7.91 -9.36
C PRO A 30 15.99 8.94 -8.46
N VAL A 31 16.59 9.26 -7.32
CA VAL A 31 16.08 10.25 -6.36
C VAL A 31 17.19 11.21 -5.95
N SER A 32 16.83 12.39 -5.42
CA SER A 32 17.83 13.31 -4.87
C SER A 32 18.52 12.70 -3.64
N SER A 33 19.73 13.16 -3.29
CA SER A 33 20.42 12.67 -2.08
C SER A 33 19.61 12.95 -0.80
N GLU A 34 18.83 14.04 -0.77
CA GLU A 34 17.94 14.37 0.34
C GLU A 34 16.75 13.39 0.43
N ASP A 35 16.05 13.17 -0.68
CA ASP A 35 14.95 12.20 -0.74
C ASP A 35 15.42 10.78 -0.41
N PHE A 36 16.59 10.40 -0.93
CA PHE A 36 17.20 9.11 -0.63
C PHE A 36 17.45 8.96 0.87
N ARG A 37 18.04 9.98 1.51
CA ARG A 37 18.28 9.99 2.95
C ARG A 37 16.98 9.91 3.73
N LEU A 38 15.96 10.68 3.37
CA LEU A 38 14.65 10.66 4.05
C LEU A 38 13.96 9.31 3.91
N GLN A 39 14.01 8.69 2.73
CA GLN A 39 13.45 7.35 2.53
C GLN A 39 14.21 6.29 3.32
N LYS A 40 15.54 6.35 3.30
CA LYS A 40 16.42 5.45 4.04
C LYS A 40 16.20 5.60 5.55
N GLU A 41 16.12 6.83 6.06
CA GLU A 41 15.81 7.12 7.48
C GLU A 41 14.44 6.61 7.86
N LYS A 42 13.40 6.85 7.06
CA LYS A 42 12.04 6.34 7.31
C LYS A 42 12.02 4.81 7.34
N HIS A 43 12.64 4.17 6.35
CA HIS A 43 12.71 2.71 6.23
C HIS A 43 13.44 2.09 7.43
N LEU A 44 14.60 2.64 7.80
CA LEU A 44 15.37 2.18 8.96
C LEU A 44 14.68 2.48 10.30
N SER A 45 14.07 3.66 10.46
CA SER A 45 13.41 4.05 11.71
C SER A 45 12.20 3.19 12.05
N ARG A 46 11.55 2.64 11.03
CA ARG A 46 10.34 1.82 11.16
C ARG A 46 10.64 0.32 11.10
N ASN A 47 11.90 -0.07 10.93
CA ASN A 47 12.27 -1.47 10.64
C ASN A 47 11.36 -2.06 9.55
N ALA A 48 11.12 -1.28 8.49
CA ALA A 48 10.12 -1.58 7.48
C ALA A 48 10.67 -2.60 6.48
N GLU A 49 9.99 -3.73 6.27
CA GLU A 49 10.33 -4.64 5.16
C GLU A 49 9.65 -4.22 3.85
N GLY A 50 8.73 -3.28 3.89
CA GLY A 50 8.05 -2.76 2.71
C GLY A 50 6.79 -1.99 3.06
N GLY A 51 5.91 -1.86 2.07
CA GLY A 51 4.57 -1.33 2.25
C GLY A 51 3.52 -2.33 1.78
N ALA A 52 2.37 -2.29 2.44
CA ALA A 52 1.19 -3.06 2.05
C ALA A 52 -0.02 -2.13 2.03
N ILE A 53 -0.58 -1.92 0.83
CA ILE A 53 -1.75 -1.07 0.60
C ILE A 53 -2.79 -1.85 -0.20
N GLY A 54 -4.01 -1.34 -0.36
CA GLY A 54 -4.95 -2.06 -1.21
C GLY A 54 -6.26 -1.39 -1.53
N ILE A 55 -6.93 -1.94 -2.54
CA ILE A 55 -8.31 -1.63 -2.90
C ILE A 55 -9.22 -2.43 -1.97
N LEU A 56 -10.03 -1.73 -1.19
CA LEU A 56 -11.00 -2.32 -0.27
C LEU A 56 -12.41 -2.12 -0.82
N GLU A 57 -13.03 -3.18 -1.31
CA GLU A 57 -14.33 -3.17 -1.99
C GLU A 57 -15.49 -3.24 -1.00
N THR A 58 -16.51 -2.41 -1.20
CA THR A 58 -17.78 -2.49 -0.48
C THR A 58 -18.82 -3.30 -1.30
N PRO A 59 -19.86 -3.86 -0.66
CA PRO A 59 -20.91 -4.61 -1.37
C PRO A 59 -21.68 -3.79 -2.42
N ASP A 60 -21.64 -2.47 -2.33
CA ASP A 60 -22.31 -1.55 -3.25
C ASP A 60 -21.36 -0.92 -4.29
N ASN A 61 -20.28 -1.63 -4.63
CA ASN A 61 -19.32 -1.30 -5.69
C ASN A 61 -18.62 0.04 -5.47
N ARG A 62 -18.31 0.38 -4.22
CA ARG A 62 -17.41 1.48 -3.87
C ARG A 62 -16.09 0.92 -3.37
N ILE A 63 -15.10 1.78 -3.29
CA ILE A 63 -13.80 1.50 -2.70
C ILE A 63 -13.54 2.45 -1.55
N VAL A 64 -12.78 2.00 -0.57
CA VAL A 64 -12.36 2.84 0.55
C VAL A 64 -11.07 3.55 0.19
N LEU A 65 -11.05 4.87 0.38
CA LEU A 65 -9.82 5.67 0.38
C LEU A 65 -9.64 6.32 1.75
N THR A 66 -8.39 6.52 2.11
CA THR A 66 -8.01 7.27 3.31
C THR A 66 -7.33 8.57 2.89
N LYS A 67 -7.44 9.61 3.71
CA LYS A 67 -6.83 10.91 3.44
C LYS A 67 -6.09 11.39 4.66
N ARG A 68 -4.79 11.61 4.49
CA ARG A 68 -3.94 12.23 5.50
C ARG A 68 -4.04 13.75 5.37
N SER A 69 -4.00 14.44 6.50
CA SER A 69 -3.80 15.89 6.56
C SER A 69 -2.30 16.20 6.75
N GLY A 70 -1.83 17.38 6.30
CA GLY A 70 -0.44 17.83 6.48
C GLY A 70 0.45 17.82 5.22
N MET A 71 1.77 17.63 5.40
CA MET A 71 2.80 17.82 4.35
C MET A 71 2.69 16.85 3.16
N HIS A 72 2.00 15.72 3.35
CA HIS A 72 1.66 14.75 2.30
C HIS A 72 0.14 14.56 2.19
N ALA A 73 -0.59 15.67 2.16
CA ALA A 73 -2.05 15.65 2.06
C ALA A 73 -2.54 15.11 0.71
N GLY A 74 -3.51 14.21 0.75
CA GLY A 74 -4.12 13.61 -0.43
C GLY A 74 -4.90 12.36 -0.06
N TRP A 75 -5.81 11.94 -0.94
CA TRP A 75 -6.45 10.64 -0.85
C TRP A 75 -5.50 9.55 -1.33
N SER A 76 -5.48 8.40 -0.65
CA SER A 76 -4.64 7.26 -0.96
C SER A 76 -5.39 5.96 -0.71
N LEU A 77 -4.83 4.87 -1.23
CA LEU A 77 -5.25 3.55 -0.82
C LEU A 77 -4.90 3.36 0.66
N PRO A 78 -5.79 2.75 1.47
CA PRO A 78 -5.49 2.43 2.86
C PRO A 78 -4.38 1.38 2.96
N GLY A 79 -3.71 1.39 4.10
CA GLY A 79 -2.59 0.50 4.39
C GLY A 79 -1.34 1.26 4.82
N GLY A 80 -0.28 0.52 5.10
CA GLY A 80 0.85 1.08 5.79
C GLY A 80 2.12 0.24 5.71
N THR A 81 2.87 0.27 6.81
CA THR A 81 4.22 -0.27 6.85
C THR A 81 4.17 -1.75 7.20
N VAL A 82 4.95 -2.57 6.50
CA VAL A 82 5.16 -3.97 6.89
C VAL A 82 6.29 -4.00 7.90
N GLU A 83 6.00 -4.42 9.12
CA GLU A 83 7.00 -4.52 10.19
C GLU A 83 7.97 -5.69 9.93
N THR A 84 9.15 -5.66 10.56
CA THR A 84 10.14 -6.74 10.40
C THR A 84 9.57 -8.08 10.84
N GLY A 85 9.61 -9.07 9.96
CA GLY A 85 9.10 -10.42 10.14
C GLY A 85 7.58 -10.58 9.96
N GLU A 86 6.86 -9.52 9.61
CA GLU A 86 5.41 -9.56 9.37
C GLU A 86 5.09 -10.00 7.94
N ASP A 87 4.07 -10.85 7.76
CA ASP A 87 3.57 -11.17 6.41
C ASP A 87 2.85 -9.95 5.81
N PHE A 88 3.10 -9.63 4.55
CA PHE A 88 2.53 -8.43 3.90
C PHE A 88 0.99 -8.44 3.89
N GLN A 89 0.35 -9.61 3.83
CA GLN A 89 -1.11 -9.70 3.93
C GLN A 89 -1.56 -9.40 5.35
N GLU A 90 -0.87 -9.94 6.36
CA GLU A 90 -1.16 -9.65 7.78
C GLU A 90 -1.00 -8.17 8.09
N ALA A 91 0.09 -7.55 7.61
CA ALA A 91 0.33 -6.12 7.72
C ALA A 91 -0.81 -5.30 7.10
N TYR A 92 -1.22 -5.65 5.88
CA TYR A 92 -2.36 -5.01 5.22
C TYR A 92 -3.63 -5.13 6.06
N GLU A 93 -3.97 -6.34 6.51
CA GLU A 93 -5.20 -6.58 7.29
C GLU A 93 -5.20 -5.87 8.65
N ARG A 94 -4.03 -5.78 9.31
CA ARG A 94 -3.82 -4.99 10.52
C ARG A 94 -4.07 -3.51 10.27
N GLU A 95 -3.43 -2.94 9.25
CA GLU A 95 -3.55 -1.52 8.92
C GLU A 95 -5.00 -1.16 8.54
N ILE A 96 -5.71 -2.01 7.78
CA ILE A 96 -7.15 -1.79 7.51
C ILE A 96 -7.95 -1.74 8.82
N PHE A 97 -7.66 -2.63 9.76
CA PHE A 97 -8.35 -2.64 11.04
C PHE A 97 -8.01 -1.39 11.88
N GLU A 98 -6.75 -0.99 11.93
CA GLU A 98 -6.27 0.19 12.68
C GLU A 98 -6.79 1.50 12.07
N GLU A 99 -6.76 1.66 10.75
CA GLU A 99 -7.17 2.90 10.07
C GLU A 99 -8.69 3.03 9.92
N ILE A 100 -9.41 1.92 9.74
CA ILE A 100 -10.82 1.95 9.31
C ILE A 100 -11.74 1.23 10.30
N GLY A 101 -11.22 0.33 11.16
CA GLY A 101 -12.03 -0.39 12.14
C GLY A 101 -12.88 -1.51 11.55
N VAL A 102 -12.54 -1.99 10.35
CA VAL A 102 -13.24 -3.07 9.63
C VAL A 102 -12.29 -4.24 9.40
N LYS A 103 -12.86 -5.43 9.18
CA LYS A 103 -12.08 -6.62 8.84
C LYS A 103 -12.07 -6.83 7.33
N ALA A 104 -10.89 -6.75 6.72
CA ALA A 104 -10.70 -7.14 5.33
C ALA A 104 -10.96 -8.65 5.15
N GLN A 105 -11.58 -8.99 4.03
CA GLN A 105 -11.97 -10.36 3.66
C GLN A 105 -11.55 -10.64 2.21
N ASN A 106 -11.41 -11.92 1.86
CA ASN A 106 -11.07 -12.34 0.49
C ASN A 106 -9.81 -11.66 -0.07
N THR A 107 -8.85 -11.37 0.80
CA THR A 107 -7.62 -10.64 0.46
C THR A 107 -6.80 -11.42 -0.56
N ARG A 108 -6.47 -10.76 -1.68
CA ARG A 108 -5.64 -11.30 -2.74
C ARG A 108 -4.62 -10.26 -3.21
N LEU A 109 -3.41 -10.70 -3.52
CA LEU A 109 -2.39 -9.82 -4.08
C LEU A 109 -2.70 -9.53 -5.55
N MET A 110 -2.86 -8.25 -5.91
CA MET A 110 -3.07 -7.81 -7.28
C MET A 110 -1.74 -7.47 -7.96
N LEU A 111 -0.88 -6.72 -7.27
CA LEU A 111 0.35 -6.16 -7.80
C LEU A 111 1.44 -6.17 -6.73
N LEU A 112 2.63 -6.64 -7.08
CA LEU A 112 3.85 -6.50 -6.30
C LEU A 112 4.82 -5.60 -7.06
N GLU A 113 5.09 -4.41 -6.53
CA GLU A 113 6.08 -3.48 -7.09
C GLU A 113 7.41 -3.66 -6.36
N LYS A 114 8.46 -4.07 -7.09
CA LYS A 114 9.84 -4.05 -6.59
C LYS A 114 10.49 -2.74 -7.01
N LYS A 115 10.74 -1.85 -6.07
CA LYS A 115 11.35 -0.54 -6.32
C LYS A 115 12.81 -0.56 -5.88
N GLU A 116 13.68 -0.02 -6.71
CA GLU A 116 15.06 0.31 -6.37
C GLU A 116 15.22 1.82 -6.45
N PHE A 117 15.38 2.48 -5.31
CA PHE A 117 15.75 3.89 -5.27
C PHE A 117 17.25 4.01 -5.39
N ILE A 118 17.73 4.88 -6.28
CA ILE A 118 19.16 5.10 -6.51
C ILE A 118 19.51 6.56 -6.20
N SER A 119 20.49 6.78 -5.32
CA SER A 119 21.04 8.11 -5.03
C SER A 119 22.03 8.57 -6.12
N PRO A 120 22.34 9.88 -6.22
CA PRO A 120 23.38 10.37 -7.13
C PRO A 120 24.77 9.77 -6.87
N GLU A 121 25.03 9.32 -5.64
CA GLU A 121 26.25 8.64 -5.19
C GLU A 121 26.21 7.12 -5.47
N ASN A 122 25.19 6.64 -6.17
CA ASN A 122 24.97 5.24 -6.52
C ASN A 122 24.71 4.32 -5.30
N GLU A 123 24.20 4.88 -4.21
CA GLU A 123 23.59 4.08 -3.13
C GLU A 123 22.23 3.54 -3.59
N LYS A 124 21.89 2.34 -3.12
CA LYS A 124 20.65 1.64 -3.49
C LYS A 124 19.82 1.35 -2.26
N LEU A 125 18.52 1.58 -2.36
CA LEU A 125 17.52 1.17 -1.38
C LEU A 125 16.45 0.36 -2.09
N HIS A 126 16.22 -0.86 -1.64
CA HIS A 126 15.17 -1.73 -2.17
C HIS A 126 13.89 -1.54 -1.37
N PHE A 127 12.75 -1.55 -2.04
CA PHE A 127 11.45 -1.41 -1.41
C PHE A 127 10.41 -2.25 -2.14
N LEU A 128 9.78 -3.17 -1.42
CA LEU A 128 8.61 -3.90 -1.90
C LEU A 128 7.32 -3.16 -1.51
N LEU A 129 6.43 -2.98 -2.49
CA LEU A 129 5.06 -2.54 -2.27
C LEU A 129 4.09 -3.64 -2.73
N ALA A 130 3.39 -4.27 -1.79
CA ALA A 130 2.27 -5.14 -2.10
C ALA A 130 0.99 -4.31 -2.21
N VAL A 131 0.25 -4.54 -3.29
CA VAL A 131 -1.07 -3.95 -3.52
C VAL A 131 -2.10 -5.06 -3.54
N PHE A 132 -2.91 -5.11 -2.49
CA PHE A 132 -3.97 -6.08 -2.32
C PHE A 132 -5.29 -5.58 -2.90
N VAL A 133 -6.16 -6.54 -3.18
CA VAL A 133 -7.60 -6.32 -3.35
C VAL A 133 -8.29 -7.17 -2.29
N SER A 134 -9.21 -6.59 -1.56
CA SER A 134 -10.01 -7.29 -0.56
C SER A 134 -11.41 -6.67 -0.50
N SER A 135 -12.31 -7.31 0.24
CA SER A 135 -13.70 -6.87 0.40
C SER A 135 -14.03 -6.66 1.88
N ILE A 136 -15.00 -5.78 2.15
CA ILE A 136 -15.64 -5.63 3.46
C ILE A 136 -17.14 -5.91 3.37
N SER A 137 -17.76 -6.10 4.52
CA SER A 137 -19.22 -6.32 4.62
C SER A 137 -20.01 -5.02 4.73
N GLU A 138 -19.32 -3.94 5.04
CA GLU A 138 -19.87 -2.65 5.42
C GLU A 138 -20.22 -1.82 4.19
N THR A 139 -21.41 -1.21 4.23
CA THR A 139 -21.87 -0.22 3.25
C THR A 139 -21.92 1.20 3.85
N THR A 140 -21.57 1.34 5.12
CA THR A 140 -21.37 2.61 5.81
C THR A 140 -20.10 2.54 6.64
N LEU A 141 -19.37 3.65 6.73
CA LEU A 141 -18.17 3.71 7.55
C LEU A 141 -18.51 3.55 9.04
N PRO A 142 -17.72 2.78 9.80
CA PRO A 142 -17.81 2.80 11.25
C PRO A 142 -17.28 4.14 11.80
N PRO A 143 -17.46 4.40 13.11
CA PRO A 143 -16.78 5.51 13.79
C PRO A 143 -15.27 5.43 13.60
N LYS A 144 -14.60 6.59 13.53
CA LYS A 144 -13.13 6.63 13.44
C LYS A 144 -12.50 5.87 14.61
N THR A 145 -11.49 5.07 14.29
CA THR A 145 -10.67 4.38 15.28
C THR A 145 -9.80 5.37 16.06
N PRO A 146 -9.28 4.99 17.23
CA PRO A 146 -8.31 5.80 17.96
C PRO A 146 -7.09 6.18 17.11
N ASP A 147 -6.57 5.24 16.32
CA ASP A 147 -5.41 5.47 15.45
C ASP A 147 -5.73 6.43 14.30
N ALA A 148 -6.87 6.26 13.63
CA ALA A 148 -7.32 7.21 12.60
C ALA A 148 -7.49 8.63 13.17
N ILE A 149 -7.97 8.77 14.40
CA ILE A 149 -8.06 10.07 15.08
C ILE A 149 -6.67 10.63 15.37
N ALA A 150 -5.77 9.81 15.91
CA ALA A 150 -4.40 10.21 16.25
C ALA A 150 -3.61 10.65 15.01
N GLU A 151 -3.81 9.98 13.88
CA GLU A 151 -3.18 10.30 12.60
C GLU A 151 -3.90 11.42 11.82
N GLY A 152 -5.06 11.89 12.30
CA GLY A 152 -5.88 12.87 11.59
C GLY A 152 -6.33 12.36 10.22
N LEU A 153 -6.64 11.07 10.13
CA LEU A 153 -7.04 10.36 8.94
C LEU A 153 -8.54 10.54 8.69
N ASP A 154 -8.90 10.96 7.49
CA ASP A 154 -10.27 10.89 6.99
C ASP A 154 -10.44 9.62 6.16
N VAL A 155 -11.61 9.01 6.21
CA VAL A 155 -11.94 7.81 5.45
C VAL A 155 -13.24 8.06 4.72
N GLU A 156 -13.32 7.70 3.45
CA GLU A 156 -14.53 7.86 2.64
C GLU A 156 -14.65 6.77 1.57
N PHE A 157 -15.88 6.52 1.14
CA PHE A 157 -16.20 5.56 0.09
C PHE A 157 -16.37 6.27 -1.25
N PHE A 158 -15.64 5.83 -2.27
CA PHE A 158 -15.67 6.38 -3.61
C PHE A 158 -16.13 5.36 -4.62
N LYS A 159 -16.81 5.78 -5.69
CA LYS A 159 -16.98 4.90 -6.84
C LYS A 159 -15.63 4.79 -7.55
N PRO A 160 -15.23 3.60 -8.05
CA PRO A 160 -13.98 3.47 -8.81
C PRO A 160 -13.88 4.39 -10.04
N THR A 161 -15.02 4.82 -10.58
CA THR A 161 -15.11 5.73 -11.73
C THR A 161 -15.24 7.22 -11.36
N ASP A 162 -15.37 7.54 -10.07
CA ASP A 162 -15.58 8.89 -9.55
C ASP A 162 -14.65 9.11 -8.35
N LEU A 163 -13.35 9.10 -8.66
CA LEU A 163 -12.27 9.26 -7.69
C LEU A 163 -11.98 10.75 -7.47
N PRO A 164 -11.49 11.13 -6.27
CA PRO A 164 -11.12 12.52 -6.00
C PRO A 164 -9.98 12.98 -6.91
N GLU A 165 -10.00 14.25 -7.34
CA GLU A 165 -8.98 14.82 -8.23
C GLU A 165 -7.56 14.75 -7.64
N LYS A 166 -7.45 14.87 -6.31
CA LYS A 166 -6.18 14.87 -5.58
C LYS A 166 -5.97 13.57 -4.84
N MET A 167 -5.31 12.63 -5.51
CA MET A 167 -4.78 11.41 -4.91
C MET A 167 -3.24 11.45 -4.83
N ILE A 168 -2.68 10.70 -3.88
CA ILE A 168 -1.24 10.49 -3.79
C ILE A 168 -0.73 9.82 -5.08
N LEU A 169 0.45 10.25 -5.52
CA LEU A 169 1.05 9.82 -6.79
C LEU A 169 1.21 8.29 -6.84
N GLY A 170 0.70 7.68 -7.92
CA GLY A 170 0.79 6.23 -8.16
C GLY A 170 -0.42 5.43 -7.67
N ASP A 171 -1.17 5.91 -6.68
CA ASP A 171 -2.35 5.19 -6.15
C ASP A 171 -3.52 5.26 -7.12
N LYS A 172 -3.73 6.42 -7.77
CA LYS A 172 -4.74 6.52 -8.82
C LYS A 172 -4.48 5.51 -9.95
N ALA A 173 -3.22 5.35 -10.37
CA ALA A 173 -2.85 4.38 -11.40
C ALA A 173 -3.12 2.93 -10.98
N LYS A 174 -2.99 2.61 -9.68
CA LYS A 174 -3.35 1.29 -9.14
C LYS A 174 -4.86 1.06 -9.16
N VAL A 175 -5.66 2.07 -8.87
CA VAL A 175 -7.13 1.99 -9.01
C VAL A 175 -7.52 1.86 -10.48
N ASP A 176 -6.91 2.63 -11.38
CA ASP A 176 -7.17 2.53 -12.82
C ASP A 176 -6.82 1.12 -13.35
N PHE A 177 -5.69 0.55 -12.91
CA PHE A 177 -5.30 -0.83 -13.21
C PHE A 177 -6.30 -1.86 -12.67
N TYR A 178 -6.78 -1.67 -11.43
CA TYR A 178 -7.83 -2.50 -10.84
C TYR A 178 -9.11 -2.47 -11.68
N VAL A 179 -9.60 -1.27 -12.05
CA VAL A 179 -10.83 -1.11 -12.85
C VAL A 179 -10.69 -1.81 -14.20
N GLN A 180 -9.56 -1.64 -14.89
CA GLN A 180 -9.29 -2.31 -16.17
C GLN A 180 -9.24 -3.83 -16.02
N LYS A 181 -8.63 -4.34 -14.95
CA LYS A 181 -8.38 -5.77 -14.78
C LYS A 181 -9.56 -6.55 -14.21
N PHE A 182 -10.41 -5.92 -13.39
CA PHE A 182 -11.45 -6.62 -12.61
C PHE A 182 -12.87 -6.08 -12.78
N CYS A 183 -13.07 -4.87 -13.31
CA CYS A 183 -14.41 -4.30 -13.51
C CYS A 183 -14.85 -4.24 -14.97
N LEU A 184 -13.89 -4.14 -15.91
CA LEU A 184 -14.15 -4.01 -17.35
C LEU A 184 -13.73 -5.25 -18.16
N GLY A 185 -13.17 -6.26 -17.49
CA GLY A 185 -12.70 -7.52 -18.08
C GLY A 185 -13.73 -8.64 -18.04
#